data_AF-Q5P630-F1
#
_entry.id   AF-Q5P630-F1
#
_cell.length_a   1.000
_cell.length_b   1.000
_cell.length_c   1.000
_cell.angle_alpha   90.00
_cell.angle_beta   90.00
_cell.angle_gamma   90.00
#
_symmetry.space_group_name_H-M   'P 1'
#
loop_
_entity.id
_entity.type
_entity.pdbx_description
1 polymer ?
#
loop_
_entity_poly.entity_id
_entity_poly.type
_entity_poly.pdbx_seq_one_letter_code
_entity_poly.pdbx_strand_id
1 'polypeptide(L)'
;MKVMSARDAKNHFGEFLDAARREPVVVTKNDRPVGIMISIEDAADTLLPEFLLDKDPGYDGWLFGKVSATLARVDAKEARLHDHDEAMARLRERLRERRAGKTA
;
A
#
# COMPACT_ATOMS: atom_id res chain seq x y z
N MET A 1 15.79 -6.49 6.00
CA MET A 1 15.83 -5.01 6.09
C MET A 1 17.27 -4.61 6.30
N LYS A 2 17.82 -3.82 5.38
CA LYS A 2 19.23 -3.40 5.38
C LYS A 2 19.35 -1.98 5.95
N VAL A 3 20.44 -1.69 6.65
CA VAL A 3 20.74 -0.32 7.13
C VAL A 3 22.00 0.17 6.43
N MET A 4 21.99 1.40 5.96
CA MET A 4 23.12 1.98 5.25
C MET A 4 23.28 3.46 5.61
N SER A 5 24.52 3.95 5.65
CA SER A 5 24.75 5.38 5.92
C SER A 5 24.37 6.23 4.71
N ALA A 6 24.01 7.49 4.93
CA ALA A 6 23.71 8.46 3.87
C ALA A 6 24.93 8.70 2.97
N ARG A 7 26.14 8.55 3.52
CA ARG A 7 27.39 8.62 2.75
C ARG A 7 27.52 7.43 1.81
N ASP A 8 27.25 6.22 2.29
CA ASP A 8 27.36 5.00 1.48
C ASP A 8 26.24 4.95 0.43
N ALA A 9 25.02 5.39 0.79
CA ALA A 9 23.92 5.55 -0.16
C ALA A 9 24.27 6.48 -1.31
N LYS A 10 24.92 7.61 -1.00
CA LYS A 10 25.35 8.60 -2.00
C LYS A 10 26.48 8.06 -2.88
N ASN A 11 27.46 7.39 -2.29
CA ASN A 11 28.66 6.93 -2.99
C ASN A 11 28.42 5.67 -3.82
N HIS A 12 27.50 4.80 -3.38
CA HIS A 12 27.18 3.51 -4.01
C HIS A 12 25.71 3.46 -4.43
N PHE A 13 25.24 4.51 -5.11
CA PHE A 13 23.82 4.67 -5.43
C PHE A 13 23.25 3.51 -6.28
N GLY A 14 24.05 2.91 -7.17
CA GLY A 14 23.62 1.73 -7.93
C GLY A 14 23.33 0.53 -7.02
N GLU A 15 24.26 0.19 -6.13
CA GLU A 15 24.10 -0.91 -5.16
C GLU A 15 22.98 -0.63 -4.15
N PHE A 16 22.76 0.64 -3.81
CA PHE A 16 21.65 1.08 -2.98
C PHE A 16 20.30 0.74 -3.63
N LEU A 17 20.12 1.08 -4.90
CA LEU A 17 18.89 0.78 -5.64
C LEU A 17 18.67 -0.73 -5.78
N ASP A 18 19.74 -1.47 -6.10
CA ASP A 18 19.68 -2.93 -6.21
C ASP A 18 19.35 -3.61 -4.88
N ALA A 19 19.78 -3.03 -3.76
CA ALA A 19 19.40 -3.49 -2.42
C ALA A 19 17.95 -3.15 -2.11
N ALA A 20 17.53 -1.90 -2.37
CA ALA A 20 16.15 -1.44 -2.14
C ALA A 20 15.09 -2.19 -2.96
N ARG A 21 15.47 -2.74 -4.12
CA ARG A 21 14.59 -3.60 -4.92
C ARG A 21 14.41 -5.00 -4.35
N ARG A 22 15.35 -5.49 -3.52
CA ARG A 22 15.28 -6.83 -2.91
C ARG A 22 14.69 -6.80 -1.51
N GLU A 23 14.96 -5.74 -0.76
CA GLU A 23 14.47 -5.55 0.60
C GLU A 23 14.47 -4.07 1.01
N PRO A 24 13.65 -3.67 1.99
CA PRO A 24 13.66 -2.31 2.54
C PRO A 24 15.05 -1.89 3.07
N VAL A 25 15.50 -0.70 2.68
CA VAL A 25 16.77 -0.11 3.11
C VAL A 25 16.51 1.15 3.94
N VAL A 26 17.01 1.17 5.18
CA VAL A 26 17.00 2.35 6.06
C VAL A 26 18.28 3.14 5.84
N VAL A 27 18.14 4.42 5.55
CA VAL A 27 19.25 5.37 5.44
C VAL A 27 19.44 6.09 6.77
N THR A 28 20.67 6.06 7.29
CA THR A 28 21.06 6.76 8.52
C THR A 28 22.03 7.90 8.25
N LYS A 29 21.96 8.98 9.02
CA LYS A 29 22.94 10.08 9.01
C LYS A 29 23.42 10.30 10.44
N ASN A 30 24.72 10.13 10.68
CA ASN A 30 25.32 10.19 12.03
C ASN A 30 24.56 9.26 13.00
N ASP A 31 24.39 8.00 12.61
CA ASP A 31 23.67 6.96 13.37
C ASP A 31 22.19 7.23 13.65
N ARG A 32 21.62 8.32 13.10
CA ARG A 32 20.19 8.63 13.18
C ARG A 32 19.47 8.20 11.90
N PRO A 33 18.38 7.41 11.97
CA PRO A 33 17.58 7.10 10.79
C PRO A 33 16.95 8.38 10.22
N VAL A 34 17.10 8.57 8.91
CA VAL A 34 16.62 9.77 8.19
C VAL A 34 15.67 9.45 7.04
N GLY A 35 15.67 8.22 6.52
CA GLY A 35 14.77 7.82 5.45
C GLY A 35 14.74 6.31 5.26
N ILE A 36 13.72 5.83 4.56
CA ILE A 36 13.59 4.43 4.17
C ILE A 36 13.34 4.41 2.68
N MET A 37 14.02 3.54 1.95
CA MET A 37 13.73 3.24 0.56
C MET A 37 13.20 1.81 0.46
N ILE A 38 12.09 1.68 -0.25
CA ILE A 38 11.41 0.41 -0.53
C ILE A 38 11.14 0.33 -2.03
N SER A 39 11.03 -0.89 -2.55
CA SER A 39 10.60 -1.09 -3.93
C SER A 39 9.15 -0.64 -4.10
N ILE A 40 8.76 -0.21 -5.30
CA ILE A 40 7.37 0.16 -5.61
C ILE A 40 6.44 -1.07 -5.50
N GLU A 41 6.95 -2.24 -5.84
CA GLU A 41 6.21 -3.51 -5.73
C GLU A 41 5.92 -3.83 -4.26
N ASP A 42 6.92 -3.73 -3.37
CA ASP A 42 6.72 -3.92 -1.93
C ASP A 42 5.87 -2.80 -1.32
N ALA A 43 6.00 -1.56 -1.84
CA ALA A 43 5.15 -0.46 -1.42
C ALA A 43 3.68 -0.73 -1.78
N ALA A 44 3.39 -1.24 -2.98
CA ALA A 44 2.04 -1.53 -3.47
C ALA A 44 1.27 -2.56 -2.62
N ASP A 45 1.98 -3.45 -1.92
CA ASP A 45 1.40 -4.43 -1.00
C ASP A 45 1.22 -3.87 0.44
N THR A 46 1.62 -2.61 0.68
CA THR A 46 1.41 -1.88 1.94
C THR A 46 0.41 -0.73 1.75
N LEU A 47 -0.02 -0.11 2.85
CA LEU A 47 -0.84 1.12 2.80
C LEU A 47 -0.01 2.39 2.49
N LEU A 48 1.31 2.27 2.35
CA LEU A 48 2.21 3.41 2.16
C LEU A 48 1.93 4.22 0.88
N PRO A 49 1.62 3.60 -0.28
CA PRO A 49 1.27 4.33 -1.49
C PRO A 49 0.04 5.21 -1.30
N GLU A 50 -0.99 4.75 -0.58
CA GLU A 50 -2.19 5.53 -0.31
C GLU A 50 -1.94 6.73 0.62
N PHE A 51 -0.89 6.69 1.44
CA PHE A 51 -0.51 7.79 2.32
C PHE A 51 0.53 8.75 1.71
N LEU A 52 1.36 8.28 0.76
CA LEU A 52 2.54 9.02 0.27
C LEU A 52 2.45 9.45 -1.20
N LEU A 53 1.61 8.81 -2.02
CA LEU A 53 1.36 9.28 -3.38
C LEU A 53 0.25 10.33 -3.32
N ASP A 54 0.49 11.47 -3.98
CA ASP A 54 -0.55 12.47 -4.20
C ASP A 54 -1.74 11.80 -4.87
N LYS A 55 -2.82 11.66 -4.10
CA LYS A 55 -4.08 11.17 -4.62
C LYS A 55 -4.59 12.16 -5.65
N ASP A 56 -5.16 11.67 -6.74
CA ASP A 56 -5.77 12.55 -7.75
C ASP A 56 -6.68 13.59 -7.09
N PRO A 57 -6.64 14.87 -7.51
CA PRO A 57 -7.48 15.92 -6.96
C PRO A 57 -8.95 15.49 -6.92
N GLY A 58 -9.53 15.44 -5.71
CA GLY A 58 -10.92 15.01 -5.49
C GLY A 58 -11.10 13.57 -5.00
N TYR A 59 -10.05 12.75 -4.95
CA TYR A 59 -10.09 11.41 -4.38
C TYR A 59 -10.57 11.41 -2.92
N ASP A 60 -10.06 12.33 -2.09
CA ASP A 60 -10.43 12.37 -0.67
C ASP A 60 -11.90 12.75 -0.48
N GLY A 61 -12.43 13.66 -1.30
CA GLY A 61 -13.86 14.01 -1.28
C GLY A 61 -14.74 12.84 -1.72
N TRP A 62 -14.35 12.14 -2.78
CA TRP A 62 -15.03 10.92 -3.23
C TRP A 62 -14.98 9.81 -2.17
N LEU A 63 -13.81 9.55 -1.58
CA LEU A 63 -13.62 8.53 -0.57
C LEU A 63 -14.46 8.83 0.67
N PHE A 64 -14.40 10.07 1.15
CA PHE A 64 -15.22 10.52 2.28
C PHE A 64 -16.71 10.33 2.01
N GLY A 65 -17.20 10.73 0.82
CA GLY A 65 -18.59 10.54 0.43
C GLY A 65 -19.00 9.06 0.38
N LYS A 66 -18.15 8.22 -0.21
CA LYS A 66 -18.41 6.77 -0.32
C LYS A 66 -18.44 6.07 1.03
N VAL A 67 -17.50 6.37 1.92
CA VAL A 67 -17.44 5.82 3.28
C VAL A 67 -18.66 6.29 4.08
N SER A 68 -18.96 7.59 4.05
CA SER A 68 -20.09 8.16 4.79
C SER A 68 -21.43 7.56 4.34
N ALA A 69 -21.65 7.43 3.03
CA ALA A 69 -22.87 6.80 2.48
C ALA A 69 -22.97 5.32 2.86
N THR A 70 -21.84 4.61 2.90
CA THR A 70 -21.83 3.20 3.33
C THR A 70 -22.17 3.07 4.81
N LEU A 71 -21.59 3.92 5.66
CA LEU A 71 -21.89 3.95 7.10
C LEU A 71 -23.36 4.27 7.37
N ALA A 72 -23.94 5.24 6.66
CA ALA A 72 -25.37 5.56 6.77
C ALA A 72 -26.26 4.36 6.42
N ARG A 73 -25.91 3.59 5.38
CA ARG A 73 -26.65 2.36 5.00
C ARG A 73 -26.49 1.24 6.03
N VAL A 74 -25.33 1.14 6.67
CA VAL A 74 -25.11 0.18 7.77
C VAL A 74 -25.97 0.55 8.98
N ASP A 75 -25.99 1.83 9.35
CA ASP A 75 -26.80 2.34 10.47
C ASP A 75 -28.30 2.14 10.22
N ALA A 76 -28.75 2.42 8.99
CA ALA A 76 -30.11 2.16 8.54
C ALA A 76 -30.46 0.67 8.39
N LYS A 77 -29.51 -0.25 8.63
CA LYS A 77 -29.64 -1.71 8.43
C LYS A 77 -30.00 -2.13 6.99
N GLU A 78 -29.70 -1.27 6.02
CA GLU A 78 -29.87 -1.51 4.59
C GLU A 78 -28.64 -2.18 3.96
N ALA A 79 -27.52 -2.19 4.67
CA ALA A 79 -26.29 -2.86 4.25
C ALA A 79 -26.25 -4.30 4.75
N ARG A 80 -25.92 -5.23 3.85
CA ARG A 80 -25.63 -6.62 4.21
C ARG A 80 -24.26 -6.68 4.88
N LEU A 81 -24.24 -7.10 6.13
CA LEU A 81 -23.00 -7.37 6.87
C LEU A 81 -22.60 -8.85 6.68
N HIS A 82 -21.31 -9.09 6.64
CA HIS A 82 -20.72 -10.41 6.55
C HIS A 82 -19.77 -10.60 7.73
N ASP A 83 -19.70 -11.83 8.23
CA ASP A 83 -18.62 -12.20 9.14
C ASP A 83 -17.27 -12.11 8.41
N HIS A 84 -16.18 -11.90 9.16
CA HIS A 84 -14.85 -11.72 8.61
C HIS A 84 -14.44 -12.88 7.69
N ASP A 85 -14.65 -14.12 8.13
CA ASP A 85 -14.22 -15.30 7.36
C ASP A 85 -15.01 -15.43 6.06
N GLU A 86 -16.31 -15.14 6.11
CA GLU A 86 -17.19 -15.13 4.93
C GLU A 86 -16.80 -14.01 3.95
N ALA A 87 -16.48 -12.82 4.47
CA ALA A 87 -16.05 -11.69 3.67
C ALA A 87 -14.73 -11.98 2.93
N MET A 88 -13.77 -12.59 3.63
CA MET A 88 -12.47 -12.96 3.05
C MET A 88 -12.60 -14.08 2.01
N ALA A 89 -13.48 -15.06 2.23
CA ALA A 89 -13.77 -16.10 1.25
C ALA A 89 -14.36 -15.50 -0.06
N ARG A 90 -15.37 -14.64 0.05
CA ARG A 90 -15.99 -13.95 -1.09
C ARG A 90 -15.01 -13.04 -1.85
N LEU A 91 -14.13 -12.34 -1.13
CA LEU A 91 -13.10 -11.51 -1.74
C LEU A 91 -12.13 -12.36 -2.58
N ARG A 92 -11.65 -13.48 -2.04
CA ARG A 92 -10.74 -14.39 -2.74
C ARG A 92 -11.40 -14.97 -4.01
N GLU A 93 -12.67 -15.32 -3.94
CA GLU A 93 -13.45 -15.79 -5.09
C GLU A 93 -13.55 -14.73 -6.19
N ARG A 94 -13.99 -13.51 -5.86
CA ARG A 94 -14.07 -12.39 -6.82
C ARG A 94 -12.72 -12.06 -7.46
N LEU A 95 -11.64 -12.12 -6.69
CA LEU A 95 -10.29 -11.87 -7.21
C LEU A 95 -9.85 -12.96 -8.20
N ARG A 96 -10.22 -14.23 -7.96
CA ARG A 96 -9.96 -15.33 -8.89
C ARG A 96 -10.74 -15.14 -10.20
N GLU A 97 -12.03 -14.82 -10.12
CA GLU A 97 -12.88 -14.56 -11.28
C GLU A 97 -12.35 -13.38 -12.11
N ARG A 98 -11.97 -12.27 -11.46
CA ARG A 98 -11.43 -11.09 -12.13
C ARG A 98 -10.08 -11.36 -12.81
N ARG A 99 -9.28 -12.27 -12.26
CA ARG A 99 -8.02 -12.73 -12.89
C ARG A 99 -8.31 -13.63 -14.08
N ALA A 100 -9.27 -14.55 -13.99
CA ALA A 100 -9.64 -15.45 -15.09
C ALA A 100 -10.25 -14.70 -16.29
N GLY A 101 -11.09 -13.68 -16.05
CA GLY A 101 -11.71 -12.87 -17.09
C GLY A 101 -10.77 -11.87 -17.80
N LYS A 102 -9.56 -11.64 -17.28
CA LYS A 102 -8.53 -10.80 -17.91
C LYS A 102 -7.63 -11.56 -18.91
N THR A 103 -7.77 -12.88 -18.96
CA THR A 103 -7.00 -13.79 -19.84
C THR A 103 -7.77 -14.24 -21.09
N ALA A 104 -8.97 -13.68 -21.32
CA ALA A 104 -9.79 -13.94 -22.51
C ALA A 104 -9.86 -12.70 -23.41
#